data_AF-A0A5F1HVE5-F1
#
_entry.id   AF-A0A5F1HVE5-F1
#
_cell.length_a   1.000
_cell.length_b   1.000
_cell.length_c   1.000
_cell.angle_alpha   90.00
_cell.angle_beta   90.00
_cell.angle_gamma   90.00
#
_symmetry.space_group_name_H-M   'P 1'
#
loop_
_entity.id
_entity.type
_entity.pdbx_description
1 polymer ?
#
loop_
_entity_poly.entity_id
_entity_poly.type
_entity_poly.pdbx_seq_one_letter_code
_entity_poly.pdbx_strand_id
1 'polypeptide(L)'
;MLSLSASIQAAYVPYVVNNYEGYIGKYPVHLSLQYYDFGKNVNVEGNYYYDNHRTSIPLYGVNESNLIVLCEAVSNESFDKYIIQGEKFEIAKCPFKLTRNSVGFSGEWSNARSTLKVDLRETSRLSDGVLKGEAKELDIPFWGQTKQHAFIGIYIEGEEGIVINKVNVIDKVSGKLIQVINPQLNGCEFGSYMTSIFQNLENDGAQIHLNCYSIGPDISVNYIFNKQTQKYDMITE
;
A
#
# COMPACT_ATOMS: atom_id res chain seq x y z
N MET A 1 -22.49 2.24 -34.28
CA MET A 1 -21.82 2.54 -33.00
C MET A 1 -22.02 1.34 -32.10
N LEU A 2 -21.05 0.43 -32.02
CA LEU A 2 -21.04 -0.61 -31.00
C LEU A 2 -20.23 -0.06 -29.82
N SER A 3 -20.93 0.26 -28.73
CA SER A 3 -20.31 0.48 -27.43
C SER A 3 -19.91 -0.89 -26.89
N LEU A 4 -18.65 -1.29 -27.10
CA LEU A 4 -18.02 -2.33 -26.29
C LEU A 4 -17.72 -1.69 -24.93
N SER A 5 -18.69 -1.76 -24.03
CA SER A 5 -18.42 -1.68 -22.60
C SER A 5 -17.61 -2.93 -22.25
N ALA A 6 -16.29 -2.78 -22.17
CA ALA A 6 -15.42 -3.78 -21.59
C ALA A 6 -15.86 -3.95 -20.13
N SER A 7 -16.55 -5.06 -19.85
CA SER A 7 -16.78 -5.52 -18.49
C SER A 7 -15.41 -5.76 -17.86
N ILE A 8 -15.07 -4.96 -16.85
CA ILE A 8 -13.88 -5.16 -16.03
C ILE A 8 -14.11 -6.48 -15.28
N GLN A 9 -13.48 -7.56 -15.74
CA GLN A 9 -13.47 -8.81 -15.01
C GLN A 9 -12.64 -8.55 -13.75
N ALA A 10 -13.29 -8.48 -12.59
CA ALA A 10 -12.53 -8.33 -11.35
C ALA A 10 -11.85 -9.68 -11.10
N ALA A 11 -10.53 -9.75 -11.24
CA ALA A 11 -9.80 -10.88 -10.70
C ALA A 11 -10.12 -10.95 -9.20
N TYR A 12 -10.70 -12.06 -8.73
CA TYR A 12 -11.01 -12.26 -7.32
C TYR A 12 -9.71 -12.15 -6.50
N VAL A 13 -9.58 -11.10 -5.69
CA VAL A 13 -8.38 -10.88 -4.89
C VAL A 13 -8.68 -11.08 -3.41
N PRO A 14 -8.03 -12.04 -2.74
CA PRO A 14 -8.20 -12.29 -1.33
C PRO A 14 -7.36 -11.33 -0.47
N TYR A 15 -7.23 -10.06 -0.88
CA TYR A 15 -6.56 -9.08 -0.03
C TYR A 15 -7.40 -8.82 1.22
N VAL A 16 -6.79 -9.04 2.39
CA VAL A 16 -7.33 -8.60 3.67
C VAL A 16 -6.53 -7.39 4.09
N VAL A 17 -7.10 -6.19 3.92
CA VAL A 17 -6.38 -4.92 4.11
C VAL A 17 -7.17 -4.01 5.03
N ASN A 18 -6.51 -3.40 6.01
CA ASN A 18 -7.11 -2.40 6.88
C ASN A 18 -6.27 -1.12 6.86
N ASN A 19 -6.95 0.01 6.70
CA ASN A 19 -6.37 1.33 6.87
C ASN A 19 -6.71 1.91 8.24
N TYR A 20 -5.78 2.69 8.75
CA TYR A 20 -5.86 3.33 10.04
C TYR A 20 -5.34 4.77 9.95
N GLU A 21 -5.94 5.62 10.76
CA GLU A 21 -5.50 6.99 11.00
C GLU A 21 -5.34 7.21 12.50
N GLY A 22 -4.37 8.03 12.88
CA GLY A 22 -4.19 8.39 14.27
C GLY A 22 -2.84 9.03 14.50
N TYR A 23 -2.19 8.69 15.61
CA TYR A 23 -1.00 9.38 16.07
C TYR A 23 0.10 8.44 16.55
N ILE A 24 1.33 8.82 16.27
CA ILE A 24 2.54 8.37 16.97
C ILE A 24 3.05 9.54 17.79
N GLY A 25 2.87 9.49 19.11
CA GLY A 25 3.09 10.62 20.00
C GLY A 25 2.15 11.78 19.64
N LYS A 26 2.72 12.87 19.14
CA LYS A 26 1.97 14.05 18.68
C LYS A 26 1.83 14.13 17.15
N TYR A 27 2.39 13.17 16.43
CA TYR A 27 2.51 13.24 14.98
C TYR A 27 1.39 12.43 14.33
N PRO A 28 0.53 13.07 13.53
CA PRO A 28 -0.53 12.36 12.81
C PRO A 28 0.06 11.45 11.73
N VAL A 29 -0.52 10.26 11.59
CA VAL A 29 -0.08 9.23 10.66
C VAL A 29 -1.26 8.55 9.99
N HIS A 30 -1.01 8.05 8.79
CA HIS A 30 -1.81 7.02 8.13
C HIS A 30 -1.01 5.73 8.11
N LEU A 31 -1.69 4.61 8.32
CA LEU A 31 -1.09 3.28 8.35
C LEU A 31 -2.02 2.31 7.60
N SER A 32 -1.46 1.50 6.72
CA SER A 32 -2.18 0.49 5.94
C SER A 32 -1.50 -0.86 6.12
N LEU A 33 -2.28 -1.89 6.45
CA LEU A 33 -1.78 -3.24 6.68
C LEU A 33 -2.56 -4.26 5.86
N GLN A 34 -1.82 -5.13 5.18
CA GLN A 34 -2.34 -6.34 4.57
C GLN A 34 -1.97 -7.54 5.44
N TYR A 35 -2.94 -8.42 5.66
CA TYR A 35 -2.82 -9.62 6.48
C TYR A 35 -2.79 -10.88 5.61
N TYR A 36 -1.99 -11.85 6.03
CA TYR A 36 -1.85 -13.15 5.38
C TYR A 36 -2.24 -14.27 6.34
N ASP A 37 -2.87 -15.32 5.81
CA ASP A 37 -3.09 -16.60 6.50
C ASP A 37 -1.91 -17.58 6.30
N PHE A 38 -0.96 -17.21 5.44
CA PHE A 38 0.31 -17.87 5.21
C PHE A 38 1.49 -17.02 5.71
N GLY A 39 2.69 -17.58 5.63
CA GLY A 39 3.92 -16.94 6.10
C GLY A 39 4.18 -17.20 7.58
N LYS A 40 5.23 -17.98 7.89
CA LYS A 40 5.55 -18.36 9.28
C LYS A 40 6.26 -17.26 10.05
N ASN A 41 7.05 -16.44 9.37
CA ASN A 41 7.87 -15.40 9.98
C ASN A 41 7.25 -14.01 9.80
N VAL A 42 6.66 -13.75 8.63
CA VAL A 42 5.96 -12.51 8.28
C VAL A 42 4.57 -12.91 7.81
N ASN A 43 3.53 -12.40 8.49
CA ASN A 43 2.13 -12.62 8.11
C ASN A 43 1.33 -11.30 8.09
N VAL A 44 2.03 -10.18 8.21
CA VAL A 44 1.49 -8.85 7.96
C VAL A 44 2.54 -8.00 7.27
N GLU A 45 2.11 -7.29 6.24
CA GLU A 45 2.89 -6.29 5.52
C GLU A 45 2.11 -4.99 5.45
N GLY A 46 2.79 -3.90 5.16
CA GLY A 46 2.13 -2.63 5.10
C GLY A 46 3.03 -1.47 4.84
N ASN A 47 2.51 -0.30 5.15
CA ASN A 47 3.33 0.87 5.39
C ASN A 47 2.60 1.86 6.27
N TYR A 48 3.35 2.84 6.73
CA TYR A 48 2.78 4.04 7.32
C TYR A 48 3.51 5.28 6.82
N TYR A 49 2.88 6.44 6.95
CA TYR A 49 3.53 7.71 6.70
C TYR A 49 3.00 8.79 7.64
N TYR A 50 3.87 9.74 7.97
CA TYR A 50 3.49 10.95 8.67
C TYR A 50 2.84 11.95 7.70
N ASP A 51 1.75 12.60 8.12
CA ASP A 51 0.97 13.46 7.24
C ASP A 51 1.77 14.66 6.72
N ASN A 52 2.71 15.17 7.50
CA ASN A 52 3.56 16.29 7.10
C ASN A 52 4.68 15.89 6.11
N HIS A 53 4.92 14.60 5.89
CA HIS A 53 6.04 14.10 5.09
C HIS A 53 5.61 13.22 3.91
N ARG A 54 4.48 12.48 4.05
CA ARG A 54 3.88 11.62 3.02
C ARG A 54 4.85 10.63 2.37
N THR A 55 5.89 10.27 3.12
CA THR A 55 6.88 9.30 2.68
C THR A 55 6.53 7.99 3.36
N SER A 56 6.11 7.04 2.54
CA SER A 56 5.78 5.69 2.98
C SER A 56 7.02 5.01 3.55
N ILE A 57 6.86 4.45 4.74
CA ILE A 57 7.83 3.59 5.41
C ILE A 57 7.25 2.17 5.36
N PRO A 58 7.81 1.27 4.54
CA PRO A 58 7.35 -0.10 4.45
C PRO A 58 7.45 -0.82 5.80
N LEU A 59 6.44 -1.65 6.07
CA LEU A 59 6.29 -2.43 7.29
C LEU A 59 6.19 -3.91 6.96
N TYR A 60 6.76 -4.72 7.84
CA TYR A 60 6.59 -6.17 7.89
C TYR A 60 6.44 -6.59 9.34
N GLY A 61 5.81 -7.72 9.61
CA GLY A 61 5.65 -8.13 11.00
C GLY A 61 4.86 -9.40 11.21
N VAL A 62 4.42 -9.54 12.46
CA VAL A 62 3.55 -10.62 12.91
C VAL A 62 2.27 -10.08 13.54
N ASN A 63 1.16 -10.72 13.21
CA ASN A 63 -0.14 -10.55 13.81
C ASN A 63 -0.51 -11.86 14.53
N GLU A 64 -0.59 -11.80 15.87
CA GLU A 64 -0.90 -12.94 16.74
C GLU A 64 -2.00 -12.57 17.74
N SER A 65 -3.18 -13.18 17.59
CA SER A 65 -4.35 -12.90 18.42
C SER A 65 -4.71 -11.40 18.45
N ASN A 66 -4.46 -10.73 19.59
CA ASN A 66 -4.70 -9.30 19.77
C ASN A 66 -3.43 -8.45 19.67
N LEU A 67 -2.26 -9.07 19.54
CA LEU A 67 -0.98 -8.38 19.46
C LEU A 67 -0.54 -8.31 18.00
N ILE A 68 -0.08 -7.14 17.58
CA ILE A 68 0.62 -6.95 16.33
C ILE A 68 1.96 -6.26 16.59
N VAL A 69 3.01 -6.83 16.01
CA VAL A 69 4.38 -6.32 16.12
C VAL A 69 4.89 -6.03 14.72
N LEU A 70 5.26 -4.77 14.46
CA LEU A 70 5.65 -4.31 13.12
C LEU A 70 7.06 -3.74 13.15
N CYS A 71 7.88 -4.25 12.24
CA CYS A 71 9.21 -3.77 11.92
C CYS A 71 9.17 -2.80 10.73
N GLU A 72 10.10 -1.84 10.72
CA GLU A 72 10.27 -0.90 9.60
C GLU A 72 11.35 -1.42 8.66
N ALA A 73 11.04 -1.54 7.37
CA ALA A 73 12.03 -1.83 6.33
C ALA A 73 12.63 -0.52 5.78
N VAL A 74 13.57 0.05 6.52
CA VAL A 74 14.17 1.37 6.24
C VAL A 74 15.31 1.36 5.23
N SER A 75 15.73 0.19 4.75
CA SER A 75 16.76 0.02 3.73
C SER A 75 16.34 -1.00 2.67
N ASN A 76 16.91 -0.91 1.46
CA ASN A 76 16.69 -1.90 0.40
C ASN A 76 17.03 -3.32 0.85
N GLU A 77 18.08 -3.49 1.67
CA GLU A 77 18.44 -4.79 2.25
C GLU A 77 17.34 -5.32 3.17
N SER A 78 16.82 -4.49 4.08
CA SER A 78 15.73 -4.92 4.97
C SER A 78 14.43 -5.18 4.22
N PHE A 79 14.16 -4.42 3.16
CA PHE A 79 13.01 -4.60 2.31
C PHE A 79 13.09 -5.94 1.57
N ASP A 80 14.18 -6.19 0.86
CA ASP A 80 14.39 -7.45 0.13
C ASP A 80 14.37 -8.65 1.09
N LYS A 81 15.14 -8.59 2.17
CA LYS A 81 15.28 -9.69 3.11
C LYS A 81 13.97 -10.07 3.81
N TYR A 82 13.21 -9.09 4.28
CA TYR A 82 12.07 -9.37 5.17
C TYR A 82 10.72 -9.30 4.47
N ILE A 83 10.56 -8.44 3.47
CA ILE A 83 9.31 -8.34 2.71
C ILE A 83 9.36 -9.31 1.52
N ILE A 84 10.38 -9.23 0.67
CA ILE A 84 10.43 -10.06 -0.54
C ILE A 84 10.75 -11.53 -0.21
N GLN A 85 11.75 -11.78 0.63
CA GLN A 85 12.18 -13.15 0.95
C GLN A 85 11.48 -13.75 2.19
N GLY A 86 10.77 -12.94 2.99
CA GLY A 86 10.05 -13.42 4.18
C GLY A 86 10.95 -14.04 5.26
N GLU A 87 12.21 -13.59 5.37
CA GLU A 87 13.16 -14.14 6.33
C GLU A 87 12.73 -13.93 7.80
N LYS A 88 13.29 -14.76 8.69
CA LYS A 88 13.09 -14.62 10.13
C LYS A 88 13.76 -13.35 10.66
N PHE A 89 13.06 -12.62 11.53
CA PHE A 89 13.56 -11.42 12.19
C PHE A 89 13.39 -11.49 13.72
N GLU A 90 14.06 -10.59 14.42
CA GLU A 90 13.94 -10.47 15.87
C GLU A 90 12.77 -9.56 16.26
N ILE A 91 11.62 -10.16 16.58
CA ILE A 91 10.38 -9.47 16.99
C ILE A 91 10.63 -8.42 18.09
N ALA A 92 11.54 -8.71 19.04
CA ALA A 92 11.85 -7.80 20.14
C ALA A 92 12.48 -6.46 19.70
N LYS A 93 13.10 -6.41 18.51
CA LYS A 93 13.72 -5.22 17.93
C LYS A 93 12.75 -4.38 17.10
N CYS A 94 11.56 -4.88 16.80
CA CYS A 94 10.57 -4.13 16.05
C CYS A 94 10.05 -2.93 16.87
N PRO A 95 9.94 -1.74 16.27
CA PRO A 95 9.57 -0.53 16.97
C PRO A 95 8.11 -0.54 17.41
N PHE A 96 7.18 -1.07 16.60
CA PHE A 96 5.76 -1.09 16.93
C PHE A 96 5.38 -2.32 17.75
N LYS A 97 4.72 -2.09 18.88
CA LYS A 97 4.04 -3.10 19.68
C LYS A 97 2.64 -2.60 19.96
N LEU A 98 1.66 -3.12 19.22
CA LEU A 98 0.29 -2.62 19.25
C LEU A 98 -0.67 -3.72 19.67
N THR A 99 -1.68 -3.35 20.45
CA THR A 99 -2.77 -4.22 20.85
C THR A 99 -4.06 -3.76 20.19
N ARG A 100 -4.80 -4.71 19.61
CA ARG A 100 -6.10 -4.43 18.99
C ARG A 100 -7.12 -4.03 20.06
N ASN A 101 -7.88 -2.99 19.78
CA ASN A 101 -9.00 -2.54 20.59
C ASN A 101 -10.28 -2.47 19.73
N SER A 102 -11.38 -1.95 20.28
CA SER A 102 -12.68 -1.94 19.59
C SER A 102 -12.74 -1.01 18.36
N VAL A 103 -11.83 -0.03 18.25
CA VAL A 103 -11.83 0.98 17.18
C VAL A 103 -10.60 0.90 16.28
N GLY A 104 -9.58 0.12 16.64
CA GLY A 104 -8.33 -0.01 15.88
C GLY A 104 -7.21 -0.59 16.74
N PHE A 105 -6.13 0.18 16.92
CA PHE A 105 -4.94 -0.23 17.66
C PHE A 105 -4.49 0.82 18.66
N SER A 106 -3.94 0.36 19.78
CA SER A 106 -3.23 1.21 20.75
C SER A 106 -1.96 0.52 21.20
N GLY A 107 -0.91 1.28 21.50
CA GLY A 107 0.35 0.71 21.98
C GLY A 107 1.48 1.70 21.94
N GLU A 108 2.65 1.22 21.49
CA GLU A 108 3.87 2.02 21.47
C GLU A 108 4.65 1.82 20.18
N TRP A 109 5.33 2.89 19.79
CA TRP A 109 6.44 2.89 18.86
C TRP A 109 7.69 3.25 19.65
N SER A 110 8.77 2.50 19.47
CA SER A 110 10.01 2.74 20.20
C SER A 110 11.25 2.55 19.35
N ASN A 111 12.27 3.35 19.63
CA ASN A 111 13.61 3.16 19.11
C ASN A 111 14.64 3.38 20.24
N ALA A 112 15.93 3.40 19.91
CA ALA A 112 16.99 3.60 20.91
C ALA A 112 16.93 4.94 21.67
N ARG A 113 16.15 5.92 21.20
CA ARG A 113 16.11 7.29 21.73
C ARG A 113 14.78 7.66 22.37
N SER A 114 13.68 7.02 21.99
CA SER A 114 12.34 7.46 22.38
C SER A 114 11.35 6.33 22.34
N THR A 115 10.36 6.43 23.22
CA THR A 115 9.13 5.64 23.19
C THR A 115 7.96 6.61 23.07
N LEU A 116 7.13 6.40 22.06
CA LEU A 116 5.98 7.23 21.74
C LEU A 116 4.72 6.36 21.84
N LYS A 117 3.67 6.89 22.46
CA LYS A 117 2.36 6.25 22.44
C LYS A 117 1.81 6.21 21.03
N VAL A 118 1.13 5.13 20.68
CA VAL A 118 0.43 4.96 19.41
C VAL A 118 -1.04 4.77 19.69
N ASP A 119 -1.87 5.52 18.98
CA ASP A 119 -3.32 5.39 18.98
C ASP A 119 -3.82 5.53 17.54
N LEU A 120 -4.49 4.50 17.05
CA LEU A 120 -4.88 4.34 15.66
C LEU A 120 -6.33 3.87 15.61
N ARG A 121 -7.14 4.55 14.80
CA ARG A 121 -8.52 4.19 14.50
C ARG A 121 -8.59 3.62 13.09
N GLU A 122 -9.25 2.49 12.93
CA GLU A 122 -9.54 1.91 11.62
C GLU A 122 -10.47 2.83 10.83
N THR A 123 -10.13 3.10 9.57
CA THR A 123 -10.90 3.99 8.67
C THR A 123 -11.51 3.25 7.51
N SER A 124 -10.89 2.17 7.03
CA SER A 124 -11.45 1.30 6.01
C SER A 124 -10.92 -0.13 6.16
N ARG A 125 -11.72 -1.08 5.70
CA ARG A 125 -11.38 -2.51 5.73
C ARG A 125 -11.83 -3.16 4.43
N LEU A 126 -10.95 -3.93 3.83
CA LEU A 126 -11.20 -4.83 2.72
C LEU A 126 -11.02 -6.27 3.23
N SER A 127 -12.02 -7.12 3.00
CA SER A 127 -11.94 -8.56 3.23
C SER A 127 -12.86 -9.27 2.26
N ASP A 128 -12.40 -10.40 1.72
CA ASP A 128 -13.17 -11.23 0.80
C ASP A 128 -13.68 -10.43 -0.43
N GLY A 129 -12.84 -9.53 -0.95
CA GLY A 129 -13.16 -8.68 -2.09
C GLY A 129 -14.20 -7.59 -1.84
N VAL A 130 -14.59 -7.34 -0.58
CA VAL A 130 -15.66 -6.41 -0.21
C VAL A 130 -15.17 -5.36 0.79
N LEU A 131 -15.49 -4.08 0.55
CA LEU A 131 -15.27 -3.02 1.52
C LEU A 131 -16.26 -3.15 2.67
N LYS A 132 -15.75 -3.14 3.90
CA LYS A 132 -16.54 -3.24 5.13
C LYS A 132 -16.57 -1.88 5.82
N GLY A 133 -17.69 -1.59 6.47
CA GLY A 133 -17.90 -0.35 7.21
C GLY A 133 -18.48 0.77 6.34
N GLU A 134 -18.17 2.02 6.69
CA GLU A 134 -18.74 3.20 6.04
C GLU A 134 -17.92 3.71 4.85
N ALA A 135 -16.66 3.27 4.73
CA ALA A 135 -15.75 3.67 3.68
C ALA A 135 -16.30 3.30 2.28
N LYS A 136 -16.14 4.22 1.33
CA LYS A 136 -16.54 4.01 -0.08
C LYS A 136 -15.36 3.72 -1.00
N GLU A 137 -14.16 4.07 -0.53
CA GLU A 137 -12.92 3.86 -1.23
C GLU A 137 -11.90 3.26 -0.25
N LEU A 138 -10.94 2.52 -0.76
CA LEU A 138 -9.77 2.03 -0.04
C LEU A 138 -8.51 2.62 -0.67
N ASP A 139 -7.82 3.42 0.13
CA ASP A 139 -6.58 4.08 -0.26
C ASP A 139 -5.38 3.18 0.01
N ILE A 140 -4.61 2.86 -1.03
CA ILE A 140 -3.42 2.03 -0.94
C ILE A 140 -2.20 2.87 -1.32
N PRO A 141 -1.43 3.35 -0.33
CA PRO A 141 -0.12 3.95 -0.61
C PRO A 141 0.84 2.88 -1.11
N PHE A 142 1.20 2.89 -2.39
CA PHE A 142 2.13 1.91 -2.95
C PHE A 142 3.56 2.13 -2.45
N TRP A 143 4.37 1.07 -2.45
CA TRP A 143 5.79 1.11 -2.06
C TRP A 143 6.68 1.73 -3.14
N GLY A 144 6.31 1.66 -4.42
CA GLY A 144 7.01 2.28 -5.55
C GLY A 144 6.99 3.81 -5.59
N GLN A 145 7.09 4.48 -4.44
CA GLN A 145 7.15 5.94 -4.36
C GLN A 145 8.47 6.49 -4.90
N THR A 146 8.46 7.74 -5.35
CA THR A 146 9.70 8.47 -5.65
C THR A 146 10.08 9.39 -4.49
N LYS A 147 11.23 10.05 -4.60
CA LYS A 147 11.63 11.10 -3.64
C LYS A 147 10.64 12.27 -3.61
N GLN A 148 9.98 12.57 -4.73
CA GLN A 148 9.11 13.74 -4.88
C GLN A 148 7.62 13.39 -4.76
N HIS A 149 7.23 12.20 -5.23
CA HIS A 149 5.83 11.84 -5.40
C HIS A 149 5.46 10.57 -4.62
N ALA A 150 4.29 10.61 -3.99
CA ALA A 150 3.60 9.44 -3.50
C ALA A 150 2.58 8.98 -4.54
N PHE A 151 2.37 7.66 -4.63
CA PHE A 151 1.34 7.05 -5.47
C PHE A 151 0.35 6.34 -4.58
N ILE A 152 -0.92 6.74 -4.66
CA ILE A 152 -2.00 6.16 -3.86
C ILE A 152 -3.01 5.54 -4.83
N GLY A 153 -3.11 4.22 -4.82
CA GLY A 153 -4.16 3.49 -5.52
C GLY A 153 -5.48 3.66 -4.80
N ILE A 154 -6.54 3.96 -5.54
CA ILE A 154 -7.90 4.13 -5.01
C ILE A 154 -8.73 2.96 -5.50
N TYR A 155 -9.08 2.08 -4.58
CA TYR A 155 -9.89 0.89 -4.82
C TYR A 155 -11.34 1.15 -4.45
N ILE A 156 -12.27 0.70 -5.29
CA ILE A 156 -13.72 0.88 -5.11
C ILE A 156 -14.45 -0.44 -5.34
N GLU A 157 -15.68 -0.53 -4.86
CA GLU A 157 -16.57 -1.66 -5.19
C GLU A 157 -16.93 -1.63 -6.68
N GLY A 158 -16.74 -2.77 -7.36
CA GLY A 158 -17.21 -3.07 -8.71
C GLY A 158 -18.25 -4.20 -8.71
N GLU A 159 -18.66 -4.65 -9.89
CA GLU A 159 -19.71 -5.68 -10.04
C GLU A 159 -19.30 -7.06 -9.50
N GLU A 160 -18.03 -7.44 -9.68
CA GLU A 160 -17.50 -8.77 -9.32
C GLU A 160 -16.56 -8.73 -8.10
N GLY A 161 -16.41 -7.59 -7.42
CA GLY A 161 -15.52 -7.40 -6.28
C GLY A 161 -14.85 -6.03 -6.26
N ILE A 162 -13.76 -5.89 -5.51
CA ILE A 162 -12.98 -4.66 -5.47
C ILE A 162 -12.18 -4.46 -6.77
N VAL A 163 -12.19 -3.24 -7.29
CA VAL A 163 -11.40 -2.86 -8.47
C VAL A 163 -10.62 -1.58 -8.19
N ILE A 164 -9.42 -1.46 -8.75
CA ILE A 164 -8.69 -0.19 -8.70
C ILE A 164 -9.27 0.78 -9.73
N ASN A 165 -9.72 1.93 -9.25
CA ASN A 165 -10.33 2.98 -10.05
C ASN A 165 -9.28 3.91 -10.66
N LYS A 166 -8.32 4.35 -9.83
CA LYS A 166 -7.33 5.37 -10.21
C LYS A 166 -6.08 5.27 -9.34
N VAL A 167 -4.98 5.83 -9.84
CA VAL A 167 -3.77 6.09 -9.04
C VAL A 167 -3.59 7.60 -8.93
N ASN A 168 -3.67 8.11 -7.71
CA ASN A 168 -3.39 9.51 -7.40
C ASN A 168 -1.88 9.73 -7.27
N VAL A 169 -1.35 10.70 -8.01
CA VAL A 169 0.03 11.17 -7.88
C VAL A 169 0.03 12.42 -6.99
N ILE A 170 0.61 12.30 -5.81
CA ILE A 170 0.66 13.37 -4.80
C ILE A 170 2.08 13.91 -4.70
N ASP A 171 2.25 15.23 -4.83
CA ASP A 171 3.51 15.88 -4.48
C ASP A 171 3.71 15.87 -2.96
N LYS A 172 4.82 15.27 -2.50
CA LYS A 172 5.06 15.05 -1.06
C LYS A 172 5.26 16.35 -0.29
N VAL A 173 5.84 17.36 -0.92
CA VAL A 173 6.16 18.65 -0.27
C VAL A 173 4.90 19.48 -0.06
N SER A 174 4.09 19.65 -1.10
CA SER A 174 2.88 20.47 -1.05
C SER A 174 1.63 19.71 -0.60
N GLY A 175 1.64 18.37 -0.68
CA GLY A 175 0.48 17.52 -0.45
C GLY A 175 -0.58 17.61 -1.54
N LYS A 176 -0.29 18.24 -2.68
CA LYS A 176 -1.26 18.43 -3.76
C LYS A 176 -1.34 17.21 -4.67
N LEU A 177 -2.56 16.88 -5.11
CA LEU A 177 -2.80 16.00 -6.23
C LEU A 177 -2.35 16.68 -7.52
N ILE A 178 -1.31 16.15 -8.16
CA ILE A 178 -0.74 16.72 -9.39
C ILE A 178 -1.18 15.98 -10.66
N GLN A 179 -1.59 14.71 -10.51
CA GLN A 179 -2.06 13.88 -11.60
C GLN A 179 -2.94 12.73 -11.08
N VAL A 180 -3.90 12.32 -11.91
CA VAL A 180 -4.62 11.07 -11.75
C VAL A 180 -4.26 10.18 -12.95
N ILE A 181 -3.70 9.00 -12.67
CA ILE A 181 -3.44 7.97 -13.68
C ILE A 181 -4.65 7.04 -13.69
N ASN A 182 -5.23 6.80 -14.87
CA ASN A 182 -6.19 5.72 -15.07
C ASN A 182 -5.38 4.44 -15.37
N PRO A 183 -5.26 3.49 -14.42
CA PRO A 183 -4.40 2.33 -14.59
C PRO A 183 -4.97 1.30 -15.58
N GLN A 184 -6.25 1.41 -15.92
CA GLN A 184 -6.92 0.47 -16.84
C GLN A 184 -6.89 0.93 -18.30
N LEU A 185 -6.41 2.15 -18.58
CA LEU A 185 -6.45 2.75 -19.92
C LEU A 185 -5.72 1.90 -20.99
N ASN A 186 -4.76 1.09 -20.57
CA ASN A 186 -3.89 0.31 -21.45
C ASN A 186 -4.18 -1.20 -21.44
N GLY A 187 -5.36 -1.62 -20.97
CA GLY A 187 -5.71 -3.06 -20.91
C GLY A 187 -4.82 -3.88 -19.96
N CYS A 188 -4.26 -3.22 -18.94
CA CYS A 188 -3.30 -3.80 -18.00
C CYS A 188 -3.95 -4.68 -16.92
N GLU A 189 -5.27 -4.60 -16.72
CA GLU A 189 -5.96 -5.30 -15.62
C GLU A 189 -5.22 -5.11 -14.28
N PHE A 190 -4.79 -3.87 -14.04
CA PHE A 190 -3.90 -3.49 -12.94
C PHE A 190 -4.55 -3.73 -11.57
N GLY A 191 -3.72 -3.99 -10.54
CA GLY A 191 -4.09 -3.79 -9.14
C GLY A 191 -4.47 -5.03 -8.35
N SER A 192 -4.34 -6.21 -8.97
CA SER A 192 -4.86 -7.49 -8.44
C SER A 192 -3.93 -8.66 -8.73
N TYR A 193 -2.61 -8.43 -8.79
CA TYR A 193 -1.64 -9.42 -9.25
C TYR A 193 -0.61 -9.77 -8.18
N MET A 194 0.00 -8.76 -7.56
CA MET A 194 1.07 -8.98 -6.60
C MET A 194 0.55 -9.62 -5.31
N THR A 195 1.36 -10.47 -4.68
CA THR A 195 1.06 -11.00 -3.35
C THR A 195 0.74 -9.89 -2.37
N SER A 196 1.54 -8.82 -2.40
CA SER A 196 1.33 -7.61 -1.61
C SER A 196 0.66 -6.53 -2.46
N ILE A 197 -0.48 -6.01 -2.02
CA ILE A 197 -1.22 -4.94 -2.70
C ILE A 197 -0.38 -3.68 -2.85
N PHE A 198 0.54 -3.44 -1.90
CA PHE A 198 1.45 -2.29 -1.90
C PHE A 198 2.51 -2.36 -3.00
N GLN A 199 2.77 -3.56 -3.52
CA GLN A 199 3.75 -3.81 -4.59
C GLN A 199 3.11 -3.77 -5.98
N ASN A 200 1.79 -3.58 -6.12
CA ASN A 200 1.20 -3.45 -7.46
C ASN A 200 1.86 -2.31 -8.26
N LEU A 201 2.37 -1.26 -7.61
CA LEU A 201 3.20 -0.25 -8.26
C LEU A 201 4.63 -0.25 -7.70
N GLU A 202 5.60 -0.41 -8.60
CA GLU A 202 7.04 -0.45 -8.30
C GLU A 202 7.79 0.74 -8.94
N ASN A 203 9.03 0.96 -8.51
CA ASN A 203 9.89 2.02 -8.99
C ASN A 203 11.35 1.55 -9.01
N ASP A 204 12.00 1.60 -10.17
CA ASP A 204 13.41 1.21 -10.38
C ASP A 204 14.40 2.38 -10.22
N GLY A 205 13.88 3.58 -9.93
CA GLY A 205 14.63 4.83 -9.80
C GLY A 205 14.61 5.70 -11.05
N ALA A 206 14.28 5.14 -12.22
CA ALA A 206 14.11 5.85 -13.48
C ALA A 206 12.64 6.00 -13.86
N GLN A 207 11.84 4.96 -13.65
CA GLN A 207 10.44 4.87 -14.03
C GLN A 207 9.62 4.16 -12.95
N ILE A 208 8.31 4.32 -13.05
CA ILE A 208 7.36 3.52 -12.26
C ILE A 208 6.74 2.44 -13.14
N HIS A 209 6.47 1.30 -12.53
CA HIS A 209 5.91 0.13 -13.18
C HIS A 209 4.57 -0.17 -12.56
N LEU A 210 3.53 -0.21 -13.40
CA LEU A 210 2.23 -0.72 -13.00
C LEU A 210 2.18 -2.20 -13.35
N ASN A 211 2.27 -3.08 -12.35
CA ASN A 211 2.22 -4.53 -12.52
C ASN A 211 0.83 -4.98 -12.98
N CYS A 212 0.78 -5.47 -14.22
CA CYS A 212 -0.42 -5.94 -14.89
C CYS A 212 -0.72 -7.39 -14.53
N TYR A 213 -2.00 -7.77 -14.63
CA TYR A 213 -2.34 -9.18 -14.54
C TYR A 213 -1.72 -9.95 -15.72
N SER A 214 -1.05 -11.07 -15.42
CA SER A 214 -0.49 -11.97 -16.42
C SER A 214 -0.48 -13.41 -15.91
N ILE A 215 -0.88 -14.34 -16.78
CA ILE A 215 -0.71 -15.79 -16.55
C ILE A 215 0.64 -16.31 -17.07
N GLY A 216 1.43 -15.46 -17.71
CA GLY A 216 2.73 -15.76 -18.30
C GLY A 216 3.84 -14.93 -17.65
N PRO A 217 4.79 -14.39 -18.43
CA PRO A 217 5.82 -13.51 -17.85
C PRO A 217 5.19 -12.25 -17.26
N ASP A 218 5.90 -11.60 -16.34
CA ASP A 218 5.48 -10.33 -15.75
C ASP A 218 5.27 -9.29 -16.85
N ILE A 219 4.13 -8.60 -16.79
CA ILE A 219 3.76 -7.53 -17.71
C ILE A 219 3.61 -6.26 -16.89
N SER A 220 4.18 -5.16 -17.38
CA SER A 220 4.06 -3.86 -16.75
C SER A 220 3.73 -2.78 -17.76
N VAL A 221 2.96 -1.79 -17.33
CA VAL A 221 2.88 -0.51 -18.03
C VAL A 221 3.83 0.46 -17.34
N ASN A 222 4.80 0.96 -18.11
CA ASN A 222 5.86 1.80 -17.59
C ASN A 222 5.51 3.30 -17.76
N TYR A 223 5.83 4.11 -16.76
CA TYR A 223 5.66 5.55 -16.81
C TYR A 223 6.94 6.28 -16.38
N ILE A 224 7.28 7.34 -17.11
CA ILE A 224 8.42 8.22 -16.81
C ILE A 224 7.95 9.62 -16.43
N PHE A 225 8.64 10.24 -15.47
CA PHE A 225 8.34 11.62 -15.09
C PHE A 225 8.87 12.62 -16.14
N ASN A 226 7.95 13.31 -16.80
CA ASN A 226 8.25 14.37 -17.74
C ASN A 226 8.43 15.70 -17.00
N LYS A 227 9.67 16.20 -16.97
CA LYS A 227 10.03 17.45 -16.29
C LYS A 227 9.40 18.70 -16.91
N GLN A 228 9.01 18.67 -18.18
CA GLN A 228 8.38 19.81 -18.84
C GLN A 228 6.92 19.95 -18.44
N THR A 229 6.19 18.83 -18.43
CA THR A 229 4.76 18.80 -18.08
C THR A 229 4.50 18.64 -16.59
N GLN A 230 5.54 18.27 -15.81
CA GLN A 230 5.46 17.92 -14.39
C GLN A 230 4.46 16.77 -14.13
N LYS A 231 4.41 15.80 -15.05
CA LYS A 231 3.50 14.64 -15.02
C LYS A 231 4.23 13.37 -15.43
N TYR A 232 3.65 12.23 -15.09
CA TYR A 232 4.07 10.91 -15.53
C TYR A 232 3.41 10.59 -16.87
N ASP A 233 4.25 10.35 -17.89
CA ASP A 233 3.83 9.93 -19.22
C ASP A 233 4.12 8.44 -19.39
N MET A 234 3.15 7.72 -19.97
CA MET A 234 3.36 6.32 -20.33
C MET A 234 4.43 6.23 -21.42
N ILE A 235 5.29 5.23 -21.31
CA ILE A 235 6.19 4.84 -22.38
C ILE A 235 5.69 3.54 -23.02
N THR A 236 5.63 3.51 -24.34
CA THR A 236 5.46 2.28 -25.11
C THR A 236 6.83 1.79 -25.52
N GLU A 237 7.17 0.56 -25.12
CA GLU A 237 8.32 -0.17 -25.67
C GLU A 237 8.12 -0.52 -27.15
#